data_AF-A0A7Y0S0B3-F1
#
_entry.id   AF-A0A7Y0S0B3-F1
#
_cell.length_a   1.000
_cell.length_b   1.000
_cell.length_c   1.000
_cell.angle_alpha   90.00
_cell.angle_beta   90.00
_cell.angle_gamma   90.00
#
_symmetry.space_group_name_H-M   'P 1'
#
loop_
_entity.id
_entity.type
_entity.pdbx_description
1 polymer ?
#
loop_
_entity_poly.entity_id
_entity_poly.type
_entity_poly.pdbx_seq_one_letter_code
_entity_poly.pdbx_strand_id
1 'polypeptide(L)'
;CQDVVTPVKKANDTLAREFERLEKAAEEQLIHTLPLELQGAVAEAFAPGGYEQQLVKACDTYAAYIKCKLEVAAGNALEFQDALDKMIGVVS
;
A
#
# COMPACT_ATOMS: atom_id res chain seq x y z
N CYS A 1 -7.77 11.79 -5.82
CA CYS A 1 -7.81 10.34 -6.11
C CYS A 1 -7.99 9.61 -4.79
N GLN A 2 -9.12 8.93 -4.60
CA GLN A 2 -9.29 8.02 -3.46
C GLN A 2 -8.54 6.73 -3.79
N ASP A 3 -7.60 6.33 -2.93
CA ASP A 3 -7.08 4.98 -2.98
C ASP A 3 -8.20 3.99 -2.62
N VAL A 4 -8.24 2.86 -3.32
CA VAL A 4 -9.24 1.83 -3.03
C VAL A 4 -8.80 1.16 -1.73
N VAL A 5 -9.65 1.22 -0.71
CA VAL A 5 -9.31 0.65 0.61
C VAL A 5 -8.98 -0.84 0.50
N THR A 6 -7.97 -1.29 1.24
CA THR A 6 -7.47 -2.67 1.21
C THR A 6 -8.56 -3.75 1.33
N PRO A 7 -9.61 -3.60 2.17
CA PRO A 7 -10.70 -4.58 2.23
C PRO A 7 -11.45 -4.74 0.90
N VAL A 8 -11.60 -3.66 0.14
CA VAL A 8 -12.26 -3.69 -1.18
C VAL A 8 -11.35 -4.32 -2.22
N LYS A 9 -10.06 -3.93 -2.26
CA LYS A 9 -9.07 -4.54 -3.17
C LYS A 9 -8.97 -6.06 -2.97
N LYS A 10 -9.17 -6.56 -1.74
CA LYS A 10 -9.00 -7.98 -1.35
C LYS A 10 -10.31 -8.71 -1.05
N ALA A 11 -11.45 -8.24 -1.55
CA ALA A 11 -12.76 -8.83 -1.23
C ALA A 11 -12.92 -10.27 -1.74
N ASN A 12 -12.26 -10.64 -2.85
CA ASN A 12 -12.13 -12.01 -3.33
C ASN A 12 -10.89 -12.16 -4.23
N ASP A 13 -10.48 -13.40 -4.50
CA ASP A 13 -9.26 -13.70 -5.28
C ASP A 13 -9.31 -13.16 -6.70
N THR A 14 -10.47 -13.18 -7.35
CA THR A 14 -10.64 -12.65 -8.71
C THR A 14 -10.40 -11.15 -8.72
N LEU A 15 -11.06 -10.42 -7.81
CA LEU A 15 -10.95 -8.97 -7.72
C LEU A 15 -9.53 -8.54 -7.33
N ALA A 16 -8.90 -9.26 -6.41
CA ALA A 16 -7.51 -9.02 -6.04
C ALA A 16 -6.57 -9.13 -7.25
N ARG A 17 -6.74 -10.17 -8.08
CA ARG A 17 -5.94 -10.35 -9.31
C ARG A 17 -6.19 -9.26 -10.34
N GLU A 18 -7.44 -8.84 -10.52
CA GLU A 18 -7.77 -7.77 -11.47
C GLU A 18 -7.23 -6.42 -11.01
N PHE A 19 -7.25 -6.12 -9.71
CA PHE A 19 -6.57 -4.94 -9.17
C PHE A 19 -5.05 -5.01 -9.34
N GLU A 20 -4.43 -6.16 -9.09
CA GLU A 20 -2.98 -6.33 -9.30
C GLU A 20 -2.61 -6.11 -10.78
N ARG A 21 -3.43 -6.60 -11.72
CA ARG A 21 -3.25 -6.36 -13.15
C ARG A 21 -3.38 -4.88 -13.50
N LEU A 22 -4.38 -4.21 -12.93
CA LEU A 22 -4.60 -2.79 -13.13
C LEU A 22 -3.44 -1.95 -12.60
N GLU A 23 -2.94 -2.25 -11.40
CA GLU A 23 -1.81 -1.56 -10.79
C GLU A 23 -0.54 -1.73 -11.64
N LYS A 24 -0.23 -2.95 -12.11
CA LYS A 24 0.90 -3.19 -13.03
C LYS A 24 0.78 -2.43 -14.34
N ALA A 25 -0.40 -2.43 -14.96
CA ALA A 25 -0.62 -1.70 -16.21
C ALA A 25 -0.44 -0.18 -16.01
N ALA A 26 -0.85 0.36 -14.86
CA ALA A 26 -0.66 1.76 -14.53
C ALA A 26 0.82 2.11 -14.26
N GLU A 27 1.55 1.23 -13.57
CA GLU A 27 3.01 1.37 -13.35
C GLU A 27 3.79 1.37 -14.66
N GLU A 28 3.51 0.42 -15.56
CA GLU A 28 4.12 0.35 -16.89
C GLU A 28 3.83 1.61 -17.70
N GLN A 29 2.57 2.07 -17.73
CA GLN A 29 2.20 3.31 -18.40
C GLN A 29 2.95 4.52 -17.83
N LEU A 30 3.06 4.61 -16.50
CA LEU A 30 3.77 5.70 -15.84
C LEU A 30 5.25 5.71 -16.23
N ILE A 31 5.91 4.56 -16.24
CA ILE A 31 7.32 4.45 -16.67
C ILE A 31 7.46 4.88 -18.13
N HIS A 32 6.58 4.43 -19.02
CA HIS A 32 6.62 4.79 -20.44
C HIS A 32 6.37 6.28 -20.72
N THR A 33 5.76 7.02 -19.78
CA THR A 33 5.59 8.48 -19.92
C THR A 33 6.87 9.27 -19.61
N LEU A 34 7.89 8.64 -19.02
CA LEU A 34 9.15 9.29 -18.65
C LEU A 34 10.14 9.36 -19.82
N PRO A 35 11.07 10.35 -19.80
CA PRO A 35 12.24 10.36 -20.69
C PRO A 35 13.03 9.06 -20.59
N LEU A 36 13.59 8.60 -21.71
CA LEU A 36 14.25 7.29 -21.83
C LEU A 36 15.36 7.09 -20.79
N GLU A 37 16.08 8.16 -20.45
CA GLU A 37 17.18 8.16 -19.50
C GLU A 37 16.72 7.87 -18.07
N LEU A 38 15.46 8.15 -17.74
CA LEU A 38 14.88 7.96 -16.40
C LEU A 38 14.10 6.65 -16.27
N GLN A 39 13.68 6.05 -17.37
CA GLN A 39 12.84 4.83 -17.35
C GLN A 39 13.50 3.70 -16.57
N GLY A 40 14.80 3.47 -16.77
CA GLY A 40 15.53 2.41 -16.08
C GLY A 40 15.60 2.61 -14.56
N ALA A 41 16.00 3.81 -14.12
CA ALA A 41 16.12 4.12 -12.70
C ALA A 41 14.76 4.09 -11.98
N VAL A 42 13.69 4.54 -12.64
CA VAL A 42 12.35 4.52 -12.05
C VAL A 42 11.77 3.10 -12.03
N ALA A 43 11.98 2.30 -13.08
CA ALA A 43 11.56 0.89 -13.10
C ALA A 43 12.21 0.09 -11.95
N GLU A 44 13.49 0.34 -11.65
CA GLU A 44 14.18 -0.27 -10.52
C GLU A 44 13.55 0.16 -9.18
N ALA A 45 13.17 1.42 -9.03
CA ALA A 45 12.51 1.93 -7.83
C ALA A 45 11.11 1.33 -7.58
N PHE A 46 10.38 0.96 -8.64
CA PHE A 46 9.09 0.25 -8.52
C PHE A 46 9.24 -1.24 -8.14
N ALA A 47 10.43 -1.81 -8.28
CA ALA A 47 10.71 -3.22 -8.01
C ALA A 47 11.80 -3.41 -6.93
N PRO A 48 11.62 -2.87 -5.71
CA PRO A 48 12.60 -3.07 -4.64
C PRO A 48 12.75 -4.55 -4.34
N GLY A 49 14.00 -5.03 -4.31
CA GLY A 49 14.34 -6.43 -4.13
C GLY A 49 14.75 -6.78 -2.70
N GLY A 50 14.55 -8.04 -2.31
CA GLY A 50 15.16 -8.63 -1.12
C GLY A 50 14.79 -7.91 0.19
N TYR A 51 15.81 -7.35 0.87
CA TYR A 51 15.67 -6.76 2.20
C TYR A 51 14.92 -5.42 2.18
N GLU A 52 15.12 -4.60 1.15
CA GLU A 52 14.47 -3.29 1.04
C GLU A 52 12.96 -3.45 0.92
N GLN A 53 12.49 -4.44 0.14
CA GLN A 53 11.07 -4.76 0.04
C GLN A 53 10.45 -5.12 1.41
N GLN A 54 11.17 -5.90 2.21
CA GLN A 54 10.73 -6.28 3.55
C GLN A 54 10.66 -5.08 4.49
N LEU A 55 11.67 -4.21 4.44
CA LEU A 55 11.68 -2.96 5.20
C LEU A 55 10.53 -2.04 4.80
N VAL A 56 10.31 -1.81 3.51
CA VAL A 56 9.22 -0.96 3.00
C VAL A 56 7.87 -1.50 3.48
N LYS A 57 7.65 -2.81 3.39
CA LYS A 57 6.41 -3.45 3.88
C LYS A 57 6.22 -3.30 5.39
N ALA A 58 7.30 -3.41 6.16
CA ALA A 58 7.24 -3.17 7.60
C ALA A 58 6.91 -1.70 7.89
N CYS A 59 7.60 -0.75 7.24
CA CYS A 59 7.34 0.67 7.38
C CYS A 59 5.90 1.06 7.03
N ASP A 60 5.34 0.51 5.95
CA ASP A 60 3.94 0.71 5.55
C ASP A 60 2.97 0.22 6.65
N THR A 61 3.23 -0.96 7.20
CA THR A 61 2.44 -1.52 8.31
C THR A 61 2.48 -0.61 9.54
N TYR A 62 3.67 -0.14 9.94
CA TYR A 62 3.82 0.77 11.08
C TYR A 62 3.19 2.14 10.83
N ALA A 63 3.30 2.69 9.61
CA ALA A 63 2.67 3.94 9.24
C ALA A 63 1.14 3.86 9.38
N ALA A 64 0.55 2.76 8.91
CA ALA A 64 -0.88 2.53 9.02
C ALA A 64 -1.33 2.30 10.48
N TYR A 65 -0.53 1.61 11.31
CA TYR A 65 -0.78 1.51 12.76
C TYR A 65 -0.76 2.89 13.45
N ILE A 66 0.26 3.71 13.18
CA ILE A 66 0.40 5.05 13.75
C ILE A 66 -0.78 5.92 13.33
N LYS A 67 -1.19 5.86 12.05
CA LYS A 67 -2.37 6.56 11.54
C LYS A 67 -3.63 6.19 12.32
N CYS A 68 -3.88 4.89 12.52
CA CYS A 68 -5.05 4.44 13.28
C CYS A 68 -5.02 4.96 14.73
N LYS A 69 -3.87 4.93 15.40
CA LYS A 69 -3.73 5.49 16.76
C LYS A 69 -4.04 6.97 16.84
N LEU A 70 -3.55 7.74 15.87
CA LEU A 70 -3.78 9.19 15.83
C LEU A 70 -5.25 9.52 15.60
N GLU A 71 -5.92 8.79 14.71
CA GLU A 71 -7.36 8.99 14.44
C GLU A 71 -8.23 8.62 15.65
N VAL A 72 -7.93 7.51 16.33
CA VAL A 72 -8.61 7.15 17.60
C VAL A 72 -8.39 8.23 18.66
N ALA A 73 -7.16 8.72 18.82
CA ALA A 73 -6.85 9.79 19.77
C ALA A 73 -7.51 11.12 19.40
N ALA A 74 -7.77 11.37 18.12
CA ALA A 74 -8.48 12.54 17.63
C ALA A 74 -10.01 12.45 17.78
N GLY A 75 -10.55 11.33 18.28
CA GLY A 75 -11.98 11.13 18.51
C GLY A 75 -12.70 10.35 17.42
N ASN A 76 -12.01 9.87 16.38
CA ASN A 76 -12.59 9.07 15.28
C ASN A 76 -12.63 7.57 15.62
N ALA A 77 -12.83 7.23 16.90
CA ALA A 77 -12.74 5.85 17.38
C ALA A 77 -13.75 4.90 16.71
N LEU A 78 -14.96 5.39 16.40
CA LEU A 78 -16.00 4.58 15.74
C LEU A 78 -15.60 4.06 14.35
N GLU A 79 -14.68 4.75 13.65
CA GLU A 79 -14.21 4.36 12.32
C GLU A 79 -12.86 3.62 12.35
N PHE A 80 -12.01 3.92 13.34
CA PHE A 80 -10.61 3.46 13.36
C PHE A 80 -10.28 2.41 14.42
N GLN A 81 -11.18 2.13 15.39
CA GLN A 81 -10.88 1.17 16.47
C GLN A 81 -10.66 -0.25 15.93
N ASP A 82 -11.53 -0.75 15.05
CA ASP A 82 -11.40 -2.10 14.46
C ASP A 82 -10.12 -2.24 13.63
N ALA A 83 -9.72 -1.17 12.94
CA ALA A 83 -8.48 -1.14 12.18
C ALA A 83 -7.25 -1.13 13.10
N LEU A 84 -7.30 -0.37 14.19
CA LEU A 84 -6.25 -0.32 15.20
C LEU A 84 -6.03 -1.70 15.85
N ASP A 85 -7.10 -2.38 16.25
CA ASP A 85 -7.02 -3.69 16.90
C ASP A 85 -6.39 -4.74 15.97
N LYS A 86 -6.74 -4.71 14.68
CA LYS A 86 -6.09 -5.54 13.66
C LYS A 86 -4.61 -5.21 13.52
N MET A 87 -4.26 -3.93 13.47
CA MET A 87 -2.87 -3.51 13.32
C MET A 87 -2.01 -3.85 14.54
N ILE A 88 -2.57 -3.83 15.75
CA ILE A 88 -1.89 -4.29 16.97
C ILE A 88 -1.43 -5.74 16.80
N GLY A 89 -2.32 -6.63 16.35
CA GLY A 89 -1.98 -8.04 16.12
C GLY A 89 -0.97 -8.30 14.99
N VAL A 90 -0.73 -7.33 14.11
CA VAL A 90 0.27 -7.42 13.03
C VAL A 90 1.64 -6.86 13.46
N VAL A 91 1.64 -5.87 14.37
CA VAL A 91 2.85 -5.19 14.85
C VAL A 91 3.45 -5.85 16.11
N SER A 92 2.67 -6.66 16.83
CA SER A 92 3.13 -7.42 18.02
C SER A 92 3.75 -8.77 17.68
#